data_AF-A0A812ZHJ4-F1
#
_entry.id   AF-A0A812ZHJ4-F1
#
_cell.length_a   1.000
_cell.length_b   1.000
_cell.length_c   1.000
_cell.angle_alpha   90.00
_cell.angle_beta   90.00
_cell.angle_gamma   90.00
#
_symmetry.space_group_name_H-M   'P 1'
#
loop_
_entity.id
_entity.type
_entity.pdbx_description
1 polymer ?
#
loop_
_entity_poly.entity_id
_entity_poly.type
_entity_poly.pdbx_seq_one_letter_code
_entity_poly.pdbx_strand_id
1 'polypeptide(L)'
;SKRELKKKVPAWKTITNETVTENHSKTRKGMLYGITFPWTEDMLHSEEWGAEWLTKAMHAAGTLPQENRVTKVIPDKRYRITTGNNGGKFLFEVEYEIPDDCLHTKLFAKIPHGMEK
;
A
#
# COMPACT_ATOMS: atom_id res chain seq x y z
N SER A 1 -23.75 -21.21 -4.96
CA SER A 1 -23.51 -22.34 -5.91
C SER A 1 -23.32 -23.64 -5.12
N LYS A 2 -23.83 -24.79 -5.59
CA LYS A 2 -23.62 -26.12 -4.97
C LYS A 2 -22.12 -26.49 -4.79
N ARG A 3 -21.23 -25.83 -5.54
CA ARG A 3 -19.76 -25.96 -5.43
C ARG A 3 -19.19 -25.29 -4.17
N GLU A 4 -19.73 -24.14 -3.77
CA GLU A 4 -19.24 -23.41 -2.59
C GLU A 4 -19.61 -24.12 -1.28
N LEU A 5 -20.79 -24.76 -1.23
CA LEU A 5 -21.26 -25.53 -0.07
C LEU A 5 -20.44 -26.81 0.20
N LYS A 6 -19.72 -27.32 -0.80
CA LYS A 6 -18.84 -28.50 -0.67
C LYS A 6 -17.41 -28.15 -0.22
N LYS A 7 -17.04 -26.87 -0.15
CA LYS A 7 -15.72 -26.48 0.32
C LYS A 7 -15.63 -26.76 1.82
N LYS A 8 -14.62 -27.54 2.23
CA LYS A 8 -14.31 -27.72 3.66
C LYS A 8 -14.01 -26.35 4.25
N VAL A 9 -14.73 -25.98 5.30
CA VAL A 9 -14.43 -24.75 6.05
C VAL A 9 -13.04 -24.94 6.67
N PRO A 10 -12.09 -24.04 6.41
CA PRO A 10 -10.78 -24.11 7.07
C PRO A 10 -10.98 -24.08 8.58
N ALA A 11 -10.28 -24.97 9.30
CA ALA A 11 -10.28 -24.93 10.75
C ALA A 11 -9.66 -23.58 11.19
N TRP A 12 -10.44 -22.79 11.92
CA TRP A 12 -9.94 -21.56 12.52
C TRP A 12 -8.83 -21.91 13.52
N LYS A 13 -7.63 -21.39 13.29
CA LYS A 13 -6.53 -21.45 14.24
C LYS A 13 -6.41 -20.09 14.90
N THR A 14 -6.56 -20.06 16.22
CA THR A 14 -6.26 -18.86 17.00
C THR A 14 -4.77 -18.58 16.89
N ILE A 15 -4.41 -17.34 16.60
CA ILE A 15 -3.03 -16.86 16.61
C ILE A 15 -2.79 -16.05 17.89
N THR A 16 -1.58 -16.14 18.44
CA THR A 16 -1.23 -15.37 19.64
C THR A 16 -0.94 -13.91 19.28
N ASN A 17 -1.10 -13.00 20.25
CA ASN A 17 -0.67 -11.60 20.07
C ASN A 17 0.81 -11.49 19.72
N GLU A 18 1.65 -12.39 20.24
CA GLU A 18 3.08 -12.49 19.88
C GLU A 18 3.23 -12.80 18.39
N THR A 19 2.51 -13.80 17.88
CA THR A 19 2.52 -14.17 16.46
C THR A 19 2.04 -13.02 15.57
N VAL A 20 1.03 -12.26 16.00
CA VAL A 20 0.56 -11.07 15.29
C VAL A 20 1.66 -10.00 15.26
N THR A 21 2.25 -9.71 16.42
CA THR A 21 3.29 -8.69 16.57
C THR A 21 4.54 -9.01 15.76
N GLU A 22 5.02 -10.25 15.82
CA GLU A 22 6.18 -10.70 15.04
C GLU A 22 5.95 -10.68 13.53
N ASN A 23 4.73 -10.91 13.07
CA ASN A 23 4.42 -10.86 11.64
C ASN A 23 4.16 -9.44 11.15
N HIS A 24 3.70 -8.55 12.03
CA HIS A 24 3.40 -7.17 11.67
C HIS A 24 4.66 -6.37 11.29
N SER A 25 5.83 -6.75 11.80
CA SER A 25 7.12 -6.12 11.47
C SER A 25 7.75 -6.63 10.17
N LYS A 26 7.16 -7.65 9.52
CA LYS A 26 7.76 -8.31 8.34
C LYS A 26 7.11 -7.81 7.05
N THR A 27 7.91 -7.37 6.10
CA THR A 27 7.45 -7.12 4.73
C THR A 27 7.36 -8.43 3.95
N ARG A 28 6.32 -8.59 3.13
CA ARG A 28 6.13 -9.73 2.23
C ARG A 28 5.64 -9.26 0.87
N LYS A 29 5.87 -10.06 -0.16
CA LYS A 29 5.32 -9.81 -1.50
C LYS A 29 3.79 -9.91 -1.48
N GLY A 30 3.13 -8.92 -2.07
CA GLY A 30 1.69 -8.96 -2.30
C GLY A 30 1.31 -10.04 -3.31
N MET A 31 0.14 -10.64 -3.14
CA MET A 31 -0.28 -11.77 -3.98
C MET A 31 -0.61 -11.38 -5.44
N LEU A 32 -1.07 -10.14 -5.66
CA LEU A 32 -1.54 -9.69 -6.98
C LEU A 32 -0.38 -9.36 -7.92
N TYR A 33 0.55 -8.51 -7.48
CA TYR A 33 1.65 -8.02 -8.32
C TYR A 33 3.02 -8.63 -7.96
N GLY A 34 3.11 -9.42 -6.88
CA GLY A 34 4.39 -10.01 -6.47
C GLY A 34 5.42 -9.00 -5.95
N ILE A 35 5.01 -7.77 -5.67
CA ILE A 35 5.87 -6.68 -5.16
C ILE A 35 5.69 -6.58 -3.64
N THR A 36 6.78 -6.38 -2.90
CA THR A 36 6.72 -5.95 -1.50
C THR A 36 6.11 -4.54 -1.42
N PHE A 37 5.41 -4.19 -0.35
CA PHE A 37 4.78 -2.88 -0.21
C PHE A 37 5.19 -2.20 1.10
N PRO A 38 5.23 -0.86 1.14
CA PRO A 38 5.48 -0.11 2.36
C PRO A 38 4.32 -0.29 3.34
N TRP A 39 4.67 -0.40 4.63
CA TRP A 39 3.70 -0.64 5.71
C TRP A 39 3.37 0.62 6.52
N THR A 40 4.19 1.66 6.41
CA THR A 40 4.00 2.95 7.10
C THR A 40 4.02 4.09 6.09
N GLU A 41 3.47 5.25 6.51
CA GLU A 41 3.56 6.50 5.75
C GLU A 41 5.03 6.88 5.53
N ASP A 42 5.85 6.84 6.59
CA ASP A 42 7.28 7.13 6.52
C ASP A 42 8.03 6.25 5.51
N MET A 43 7.67 4.96 5.41
CA MET A 43 8.25 4.11 4.37
C MET A 43 7.93 4.66 2.99
N LEU A 44 6.67 4.95 2.66
CA LEU A 44 6.31 5.48 1.33
C LEU A 44 7.01 6.83 1.01
N HIS A 45 7.44 7.59 2.01
CA HIS A 45 8.20 8.83 1.82
C HIS A 45 9.73 8.66 1.88
N SER A 46 10.22 7.44 2.11
CA SER A 46 11.66 7.13 2.09
C SER A 46 12.21 7.04 0.67
N GLU A 47 13.53 7.14 0.53
CA GLU A 47 14.22 6.98 -0.75
C GLU A 47 14.03 5.55 -1.32
N GLU A 48 14.00 4.53 -0.46
CA GLU A 48 13.87 3.12 -0.88
C GLU A 48 12.46 2.78 -1.41
N TRP A 49 11.41 3.31 -0.77
CA TRP A 49 10.01 2.96 -1.07
C TRP A 49 9.18 4.09 -1.68
N GLY A 50 9.80 5.23 -1.98
CA GLY A 50 9.15 6.41 -2.54
C GLY A 50 8.90 6.31 -4.03
N ALA A 51 9.43 7.27 -4.78
CA ALA A 51 9.10 7.46 -6.19
C ALA A 51 9.42 6.22 -7.05
N GLU A 52 10.57 5.58 -6.83
CA GLU A 52 10.98 4.40 -7.60
C GLU A 52 10.04 3.21 -7.37
N TRP A 53 9.68 2.95 -6.11
CA TRP A 53 8.76 1.88 -5.77
C TRP A 53 7.36 2.15 -6.32
N LEU A 54 6.86 3.38 -6.19
CA LEU A 54 5.53 3.75 -6.68
C LEU A 54 5.45 3.64 -8.20
N THR A 55 6.52 4.01 -8.91
CA THR A 55 6.66 3.78 -10.36
C THR A 55 6.49 2.30 -10.70
N LYS A 56 7.24 1.41 -10.03
CA LYS A 56 7.13 -0.05 -10.23
C LYS A 56 5.72 -0.56 -9.96
N ALA A 57 5.08 -0.08 -8.89
CA ALA A 57 3.72 -0.48 -8.52
C ALA A 57 2.68 -0.03 -9.56
N MET A 58 2.76 1.22 -10.03
CA MET A 58 1.83 1.75 -11.04
C MET A 58 2.04 1.10 -12.42
N HIS A 59 3.28 0.80 -12.81
CA HIS A 59 3.54 0.01 -14.02
C HIS A 59 2.98 -1.40 -13.91
N ALA A 60 3.16 -2.07 -12.78
CA ALA A 60 2.62 -3.41 -12.55
C ALA A 60 1.07 -3.42 -12.54
N ALA A 61 0.46 -2.34 -12.08
CA ALA A 61 -0.99 -2.14 -12.11
C ALA A 61 -1.53 -1.66 -13.47
N GLY A 62 -0.66 -1.24 -14.40
CA GLY A 62 -1.04 -0.67 -15.69
C GLY A 62 -1.66 0.74 -15.59
N THR A 63 -1.39 1.47 -14.50
CA THR A 63 -1.95 2.81 -14.24
C THR A 63 -0.98 3.95 -14.55
N LEU A 64 0.20 3.63 -15.08
CA LEU A 64 1.21 4.60 -15.55
C LEU A 64 1.81 4.06 -16.86
N PRO A 65 1.98 4.89 -17.91
CA PRO A 65 2.66 4.49 -19.15
C PRO A 65 4.10 4.07 -18.90
N GLN A 66 4.60 3.08 -19.66
CA GLN A 66 5.93 2.46 -19.40
C GLN A 66 7.11 3.41 -19.59
N GLU A 67 6.92 4.44 -20.41
CA GLU A 67 7.87 5.51 -20.71
C GLU A 67 7.87 6.61 -19.64
N ASN A 68 6.94 6.58 -18.68
CA ASN A 68 6.81 7.58 -17.64
C ASN A 68 7.31 7.04 -16.29
N ARG A 69 7.48 7.92 -15.31
CA ARG A 69 7.80 7.55 -13.92
C ARG A 69 7.32 8.60 -12.94
N VAL A 70 7.10 8.18 -11.71
CA VAL A 70 7.00 9.10 -10.58
C VAL A 70 8.41 9.62 -10.28
N THR A 71 8.56 10.94 -10.19
CA THR A 71 9.83 11.60 -9.84
C THR A 71 9.87 12.03 -8.39
N LYS A 72 8.71 12.26 -7.77
CA LYS A 72 8.63 12.73 -6.39
C LYS A 72 7.34 12.27 -5.71
N VAL A 73 7.43 11.99 -4.41
CA VAL A 73 6.31 11.71 -3.52
C VAL A 73 6.32 12.74 -2.40
N ILE A 74 5.25 13.51 -2.26
CA ILE A 74 5.16 14.66 -1.34
C ILE A 74 4.06 14.38 -0.32
N PRO A 75 4.37 14.20 0.98
CA PRO A 75 3.36 13.98 2.00
C PRO A 75 2.45 15.21 2.16
N ASP A 76 1.12 15.00 2.21
CA ASP A 76 0.20 16.07 2.60
C ASP A 76 0.01 16.10 4.12
N LYS A 77 0.86 16.90 4.78
CA LYS A 77 0.84 17.03 6.24
C LYS A 77 -0.35 17.81 6.80
N ARG A 78 -1.21 18.39 5.94
CA ARG A 78 -2.37 19.19 6.39
C ARG A 78 -3.51 18.31 6.88
N TYR A 79 -3.61 17.08 6.38
CA TYR A 79 -4.76 16.22 6.60
C TYR A 79 -4.34 14.85 7.13
N ARG A 80 -4.50 14.66 8.45
CA ARG A 80 -4.36 13.33 9.06
C ARG A 80 -5.73 12.66 9.13
N ILE A 81 -5.92 11.59 8.35
CA ILE A 81 -7.19 10.87 8.31
C ILE A 81 -7.22 9.86 9.48
N THR A 82 -7.81 10.28 10.59
CA THR A 82 -7.90 9.49 11.84
C THR A 82 -9.20 8.68 11.97
N THR A 83 -10.11 8.80 10.99
CA THR A 83 -11.44 8.18 11.02
C THR A 83 -11.54 7.01 10.02
N GLY A 84 -12.58 6.17 10.20
CA GLY A 84 -12.78 4.92 9.44
C GLY A 84 -11.94 3.77 10.00
N ASN A 85 -12.53 2.56 9.99
CA ASN A 85 -11.99 1.29 10.55
C ASN A 85 -10.52 0.96 10.18
N ASN A 86 -9.97 -0.10 10.82
CA ASN A 86 -8.62 -0.68 10.71
C ASN A 86 -7.81 -0.26 9.47
N GLY A 87 -6.83 0.63 9.71
CA GLY A 87 -5.79 1.02 8.76
C GLY A 87 -5.43 2.50 8.86
N GLY A 88 -4.13 2.79 8.80
CA GLY A 88 -3.63 4.14 8.56
C GLY A 88 -4.06 4.64 7.19
N LYS A 89 -4.32 5.95 7.08
CA LYS A 89 -4.82 6.58 5.87
C LYS A 89 -4.16 7.94 5.74
N PHE A 90 -3.62 8.24 4.57
CA PHE A 90 -2.95 9.51 4.34
C PHE A 90 -3.08 9.94 2.87
N LEU A 91 -2.95 11.25 2.67
CA LEU A 91 -2.95 11.90 1.37
C LEU A 91 -1.53 12.31 1.02
N PHE A 92 -1.19 12.25 -0.25
CA PHE A 92 0.10 12.68 -0.77
C PHE A 92 -0.03 13.13 -2.21
N GLU A 93 0.93 13.93 -2.65
CA GLU A 93 1.05 14.36 -4.03
C GLU A 93 2.20 13.66 -4.72
N VAL A 94 2.13 13.53 -6.04
CA VAL A 94 3.19 12.99 -6.88
C VAL A 94 3.49 13.92 -8.03
N GLU A 95 4.76 13.97 -8.40
CA GLU A 95 5.21 14.56 -9.66
C GLU A 95 5.57 13.42 -10.62
N TYR A 96 5.17 13.56 -11.89
CA TYR A 96 5.52 12.63 -12.95
C TYR A 96 6.60 13.24 -13.84
N GLU A 97 7.44 12.41 -14.44
CA GLU A 97 8.44 12.88 -15.41
C GLU A 97 7.78 13.47 -16.66
N ILE A 98 6.73 12.81 -17.15
CA ILE A 98 5.92 13.27 -18.27
C ILE A 98 4.54 13.62 -17.70
N PRO A 99 4.24 14.92 -17.46
CA PRO A 99 2.92 15.35 -17.02
C PRO A 99 1.85 15.02 -18.07
N ASP A 100 0.67 14.62 -17.61
CA ASP A 100 -0.47 14.29 -18.47
C ASP A 100 -1.76 14.63 -17.71
N ASP A 101 -2.74 15.25 -18.39
CA ASP A 101 -4.01 15.67 -17.79
C ASP A 101 -4.87 14.49 -17.28
N CYS A 102 -4.64 13.28 -17.80
CA CYS A 102 -5.30 12.07 -17.34
C CYS A 102 -4.62 11.46 -16.10
N LEU A 103 -3.40 11.88 -15.75
CA LEU A 103 -2.66 11.39 -14.58
C LEU A 103 -2.95 12.24 -13.35
N HIS A 104 -3.57 11.60 -12.35
CA HIS A 104 -3.90 12.28 -11.11
C HIS A 104 -2.64 12.47 -10.27
N THR A 105 -2.41 13.68 -9.77
CA THR A 105 -1.23 14.02 -8.95
C THR A 105 -1.52 13.97 -7.45
N LYS A 106 -2.78 14.01 -7.03
CA LYS A 106 -3.20 13.94 -5.62
C LYS A 106 -3.77 12.56 -5.33
N LEU A 107 -3.07 11.79 -4.51
CA LEU A 107 -3.34 10.38 -4.27
C LEU A 107 -3.69 10.12 -2.80
N PHE A 108 -4.35 8.99 -2.58
CA PHE A 108 -4.76 8.50 -1.28
C PHE A 108 -4.24 7.08 -1.08
N ALA A 109 -3.61 6.80 0.07
CA ALA A 109 -3.19 5.47 0.45
C ALA A 109 -3.91 4.99 1.71
N LYS A 110 -4.26 3.70 1.72
CA LYS A 110 -4.63 2.96 2.92
C LYS A 110 -3.54 1.95 3.22
N ILE A 111 -3.01 2.03 4.43
CA ILE A 111 -1.96 1.14 4.94
C ILE A 111 -2.48 0.39 6.17
N PRO A 112 -1.84 -0.73 6.54
CA PRO A 112 -2.09 -1.40 7.82
C PRO A 112 -1.97 -0.43 8.99
N HIS A 113 -2.71 -0.68 10.07
CA HIS A 113 -2.55 0.12 11.29
C HIS A 113 -1.24 -0.28 11.96
N GLY A 114 -0.38 0.69 12.26
CA GLY A 114 0.85 0.40 13.00
C GLY A 114 0.54 -0.25 14.35
N MET A 115 1.41 -1.16 14.78
CA MET A 115 1.40 -1.68 16.16
C MET A 115 2.11 -0.65 17.06
N GLU A 116 1.58 0.56 17.16
CA GLU A 116 2.03 1.52 18.18
C GLU A 116 1.50 1.06 19.55
N LYS A 117 2.32 1.19 20.59
CA LYS A 117 1.94 0.96 21.99
C LYS A 117 1.19 2.15 22.55
#